data_AF-A0A9D8T2J9-F1
#
_entry.id   AF-A0A9D8T2J9-F1
#
_cell.length_a   1.000
_cell.length_b   1.000
_cell.length_c   1.000
_cell.angle_alpha   90.00
_cell.angle_beta   90.00
_cell.angle_gamma   90.00
#
_symmetry.space_group_name_H-M   'P 1'
#
loop_
_entity.id
_entity.type
_entity.pdbx_description
1 polymer ?
#
loop_
_entity_poly.entity_id
_entity_poly.type
_entity_poly.pdbx_seq_one_letter_code
_entity_poly.pdbx_strand_id
1 'polypeptide(L)'
;MWKKSLLVCAILCAFCSLRANNPAYDSALDSLRMEAPVFSHNHGYYDEAFSVSISAKPQGAVVRYTTDGSEPSADNGKTYSSPIRVEKTTVLRACVLSDGEREYNSRITTRSYLFIDDIMQQSNHPEGYPDKWGPYAQRSGTAKADYEMDPELTATVAQRDSIRKGFLSLPVVSVVTDKGYIFNHENDAETGGIYIYTDPPTGYTKVQVNDPGTKWLRPTSVEFFDAASGLSIQADCGLRLHGGHSRLPEKSPKHSFRLVFKEKYGKKKLKANIFGETQAKKLDNIVLRAGFCNTWIHANNTERNLAAYTRDTW
;
A
#
# COMPACT_ATOMS: atom_id res chain seq x y z
N MET A 1 -21.31 6.89 42.57
CA MET A 1 -20.42 7.05 41.40
C MET A 1 -19.83 5.74 40.86
N TRP A 2 -19.89 4.61 41.57
CA TRP A 2 -19.22 3.36 41.14
C TRP A 2 -20.04 2.40 40.26
N LYS A 3 -21.36 2.63 40.10
CA LYS A 3 -22.22 1.74 39.28
C LYS A 3 -22.11 1.96 37.76
N LYS A 4 -21.59 3.11 37.30
CA LYS A 4 -21.41 3.38 35.86
C LYS A 4 -20.13 2.74 35.29
N SER A 5 -19.05 2.63 36.08
CA SER A 5 -17.79 2.02 35.63
C SER A 5 -17.86 0.49 35.50
N LEU A 6 -18.65 -0.21 36.34
CA LEU A 6 -18.84 -1.66 36.19
C LEU A 6 -19.67 -2.03 34.94
N LEU A 7 -20.60 -1.16 34.52
CA LEU A 7 -21.46 -1.44 33.36
C LEU A 7 -20.67 -1.34 32.04
N VAL A 8 -19.72 -0.41 31.95
CA VAL A 8 -18.79 -0.31 30.80
C VAL A 8 -17.85 -1.52 30.78
N CYS A 9 -17.28 -1.93 31.92
CA CYS A 9 -16.46 -3.14 32.02
C CYS A 9 -17.21 -4.44 31.68
N ALA A 10 -18.48 -4.57 32.08
CA ALA A 10 -19.27 -5.77 31.80
C ALA A 10 -19.68 -5.88 30.31
N ILE A 11 -19.90 -4.76 29.64
CA ILE A 11 -20.13 -4.73 28.18
C ILE A 11 -18.82 -5.08 27.46
N LEU A 12 -17.66 -4.56 27.90
CA LEU A 12 -16.34 -4.92 27.33
C LEU A 12 -15.99 -6.42 27.52
N CYS A 13 -16.26 -7.01 28.69
CA CYS A 13 -15.99 -8.45 28.92
C CYS A 13 -16.92 -9.38 28.12
N ALA A 14 -18.18 -9.01 27.88
CA ALA A 14 -19.10 -9.81 27.06
C ALA A 14 -18.73 -9.79 25.57
N PHE A 15 -18.10 -8.70 25.09
CA PHE A 15 -17.63 -8.57 23.72
C PHE A 15 -16.31 -9.29 23.44
N CYS A 16 -15.49 -9.57 24.47
CA CYS A 16 -14.23 -10.29 24.33
C CYS A 16 -14.41 -11.78 23.95
N SER A 17 -15.62 -12.33 24.10
CA SER A 17 -15.96 -13.74 23.83
C SER A 17 -16.51 -14.00 22.40
N LEU A 18 -16.83 -12.96 21.63
CA LEU A 18 -17.32 -13.08 20.24
C LEU A 18 -16.23 -12.68 19.22
N ARG A 19 -15.01 -13.18 19.41
CA ARG A 19 -13.85 -12.90 18.56
C ARG A 19 -13.79 -13.87 17.36
N ALA A 20 -14.78 -13.82 16.46
CA ALA A 20 -14.65 -14.41 15.13
C ALA A 20 -15.67 -13.84 14.12
N ASN A 21 -15.20 -13.03 13.17
CA ASN A 21 -15.85 -12.74 11.88
C ASN A 21 -17.33 -12.27 11.94
N ASN A 22 -17.72 -11.43 12.89
CA ASN A 22 -19.04 -10.79 12.87
C ASN A 22 -18.93 -9.34 12.36
N PRO A 23 -19.46 -9.00 11.17
CA PRO A 23 -19.40 -7.62 10.64
C PRO A 23 -20.15 -6.59 11.51
N ALA A 24 -21.10 -7.02 12.34
CA ALA A 24 -21.73 -6.12 13.32
C ALA A 24 -20.77 -5.72 14.46
N TYR A 25 -19.78 -6.56 14.77
CA TYR A 25 -18.76 -6.25 15.76
C TYR A 25 -17.71 -5.29 15.19
N ASP A 26 -17.22 -5.54 13.97
CA ASP A 26 -16.21 -4.68 13.33
C ASP A 26 -16.74 -3.25 13.12
N SER A 27 -18.00 -3.10 12.73
CA SER A 27 -18.64 -1.78 12.58
C SER A 27 -18.92 -1.08 13.91
N ALA A 28 -19.20 -1.83 15.00
CA ALA A 28 -19.33 -1.28 16.34
C ALA A 28 -17.97 -0.87 16.93
N LEU A 29 -16.90 -1.60 16.63
CA LEU A 29 -15.55 -1.24 17.04
C LEU A 29 -15.08 0.04 16.32
N ASP A 30 -15.40 0.19 15.03
CA ASP A 30 -15.02 1.38 14.25
C ASP A 30 -15.60 2.67 14.82
N SER A 31 -16.81 2.63 15.40
CA SER A 31 -17.44 3.79 16.02
C SER A 31 -16.88 4.18 17.40
N LEU A 32 -16.10 3.29 18.02
CA LEU A 32 -15.43 3.53 19.31
C LEU A 32 -13.98 4.01 19.16
N ARG A 33 -13.44 4.02 17.93
CA ARG A 33 -12.08 4.47 17.65
C ARG A 33 -11.93 5.98 17.81
N MET A 34 -10.72 6.39 18.16
CA MET A 34 -10.31 7.80 18.08
C MET A 34 -10.49 8.34 16.65
N GLU A 35 -10.74 9.64 16.53
CA GLU A 35 -10.79 10.29 15.21
C GLU A 35 -9.42 10.24 14.53
N ALA A 36 -9.42 9.95 13.22
CA ALA A 36 -8.19 9.92 12.43
C ALA A 36 -7.55 11.32 12.35
N PRO A 37 -6.20 11.39 12.37
CA PRO A 37 -5.51 12.68 12.32
C PRO A 37 -5.67 13.34 10.95
N VAL A 38 -5.76 14.66 10.93
CA VAL A 38 -5.93 15.47 9.71
C VAL A 38 -4.61 16.17 9.38
N PHE A 39 -4.11 15.90 8.18
CA PHE A 39 -2.95 16.55 7.61
C PHE A 39 -3.34 17.90 6.98
N SER A 40 -2.49 18.91 7.17
CA SER A 40 -2.65 20.24 6.56
C SER A 40 -2.52 20.26 5.03
N HIS A 41 -1.86 19.25 4.45
CA HIS A 41 -1.60 19.13 3.01
C HIS A 41 -2.09 17.78 2.50
N ASN A 42 -2.74 17.77 1.34
CA ASN A 42 -3.19 16.55 0.66
C ASN A 42 -2.03 15.82 -0.02
N HIS A 43 -2.20 14.54 -0.34
CA HIS A 43 -1.24 13.84 -1.20
C HIS A 43 -1.21 14.46 -2.60
N GLY A 44 -0.14 14.23 -3.33
CA GLY A 44 -0.01 14.72 -4.70
C GLY A 44 1.42 15.10 -5.05
N TYR A 45 1.55 15.79 -6.18
CA TYR A 45 2.81 16.37 -6.63
C TYR A 45 3.08 17.72 -5.98
N TYR A 46 4.34 17.96 -5.65
CA TYR A 46 4.85 19.20 -5.07
C TYR A 46 6.17 19.57 -5.75
N ASP A 47 6.32 20.86 -6.05
CA ASP A 47 7.54 21.41 -6.65
C ASP A 47 8.42 22.13 -5.62
N GLU A 48 7.81 22.63 -4.54
CA GLU A 48 8.49 23.37 -3.49
C GLU A 48 8.35 22.66 -2.16
N ALA A 49 9.40 22.74 -1.36
CA ALA A 49 9.42 22.17 -0.03
C ALA A 49 8.48 22.94 0.92
N PHE A 50 7.70 22.24 1.75
CA PHE A 50 6.69 22.82 2.66
C PHE A 50 6.77 22.20 4.07
N SER A 51 5.93 22.69 4.99
CA SER A 51 5.83 22.15 6.36
C SER A 51 4.42 21.59 6.58
N VAL A 52 4.36 20.32 6.96
CA VAL A 52 3.12 19.59 7.19
C VAL A 52 2.78 19.60 8.67
N SER A 53 1.71 20.31 9.02
CA SER A 53 1.07 20.18 10.32
C SER A 53 0.08 19.02 10.33
N ILE A 54 0.02 18.30 11.46
CA ILE A 54 -0.97 17.25 11.75
C ILE A 54 -1.83 17.71 12.92
N SER A 55 -3.15 17.60 12.79
CA SER A 55 -4.12 17.93 13.84
C SER A 55 -4.94 16.70 14.24
N ALA A 56 -5.35 16.63 15.50
CA ALA A 56 -6.10 15.51 16.03
C ALA A 56 -7.13 16.00 17.07
N LYS A 57 -8.19 15.21 17.24
CA LYS A 57 -9.20 15.41 18.27
C LYS A 57 -9.26 14.19 19.20
N PRO A 58 -9.49 14.39 20.50
CA PRO A 58 -9.58 15.67 21.20
C PRO A 58 -8.23 16.41 21.24
N GLN A 59 -8.24 17.70 21.55
CA GLN A 59 -7.02 18.48 21.69
C GLN A 59 -6.11 17.84 22.76
N GLY A 60 -4.82 17.68 22.44
CA GLY A 60 -3.85 17.01 23.30
C GLY A 60 -3.71 15.51 23.07
N ALA A 61 -4.49 14.92 22.16
CA ALA A 61 -4.33 13.51 21.80
C ALA A 61 -2.93 13.21 21.23
N VAL A 62 -2.39 12.04 21.57
CA VAL A 62 -1.05 11.63 21.15
C VAL A 62 -1.08 11.12 19.71
N VAL A 63 -0.42 11.84 18.81
CA VAL A 63 -0.26 11.43 17.41
C VAL A 63 1.09 10.75 17.21
N ARG A 64 1.09 9.56 16.62
CA ARG A 64 2.29 8.86 16.14
C ARG A 64 2.34 8.87 14.63
N TYR A 65 3.53 9.01 14.06
CA TYR A 65 3.72 8.98 12.61
C TYR A 65 4.97 8.20 12.19
N THR A 66 4.97 7.72 10.95
CA THR A 66 6.10 7.03 10.31
C THR A 66 6.35 7.64 8.92
N THR A 67 7.59 7.52 8.45
CA THR A 67 8.06 8.03 7.14
C THR A 67 8.53 6.92 6.20
N ASP A 68 8.52 5.67 6.66
CA ASP A 68 9.10 4.51 5.99
C ASP A 68 8.05 3.57 5.36
N GLY A 69 6.77 3.95 5.46
CA GLY A 69 5.64 3.17 4.96
C GLY A 69 5.04 2.20 5.99
N SER A 70 5.70 1.95 7.13
CA SER A 70 5.19 1.07 8.19
C SER A 70 3.98 1.68 8.91
N GLU A 71 3.13 0.86 9.51
CA GLU A 71 2.01 1.38 10.31
C GLU A 71 2.52 2.06 11.59
N PRO A 72 2.12 3.30 11.91
CA PRO A 72 2.54 3.95 13.13
C PRO A 72 1.90 3.29 14.36
N SER A 73 2.74 3.01 15.35
CA SER A 73 2.35 2.48 16.66
C SER A 73 3.12 3.17 17.79
N ALA A 74 2.80 2.80 19.03
CA ALA A 74 3.55 3.24 20.21
C ALA A 74 5.02 2.77 20.20
N ASP A 75 5.34 1.69 19.48
CA ASP A 75 6.65 1.05 19.51
C ASP A 75 7.57 1.56 18.39
N ASN A 76 7.03 1.84 17.19
CA ASN A 76 7.82 2.23 16.01
C ASN A 76 7.60 3.67 15.52
N GLY A 77 6.47 4.31 15.84
CA GLY A 77 6.16 5.64 15.31
C GLY A 77 6.93 6.76 16.02
N LYS A 78 7.15 7.90 15.39
CA LYS A 78 7.63 9.12 16.06
C LYS A 78 6.44 9.87 16.66
N THR A 79 6.59 10.45 17.86
CA THR A 79 5.56 11.34 18.42
C THR A 79 5.58 12.68 17.69
N TYR A 80 4.42 13.11 17.19
CA TYR A 80 4.28 14.40 16.54
C TYR A 80 4.19 15.52 17.60
N SER A 81 5.11 16.48 17.52
CA SER A 81 5.19 17.63 18.43
C SER A 81 5.33 18.98 17.72
N SER A 82 5.72 18.97 16.43
CA SER A 82 5.91 20.16 15.61
C SER A 82 5.73 19.82 14.12
N PRO A 83 5.43 20.80 13.26
CA PRO A 83 5.25 20.58 11.81
C PRO A 83 6.46 19.86 11.19
N ILE A 84 6.17 18.92 10.30
CA ILE A 84 7.18 18.08 9.63
C ILE A 84 7.60 18.77 8.33
N ARG A 85 8.89 19.08 8.20
CA ARG A 85 9.46 19.61 6.96
C ARG A 85 9.48 18.52 5.89
N VAL A 86 8.90 18.80 4.72
CA VAL A 86 8.90 17.91 3.54
C VAL A 86 9.58 18.65 2.39
N GLU A 87 10.68 18.09 1.90
CA GLU A 87 11.52 18.71 0.85
C GLU A 87 11.83 17.80 -0.33
N LYS A 88 11.42 16.53 -0.23
CA LYS A 88 11.59 15.48 -1.24
C LYS A 88 10.47 14.46 -1.12
N THR A 89 10.44 13.46 -1.99
CA THR A 89 9.37 12.45 -1.98
C THR A 89 9.30 11.79 -0.62
N THR A 90 8.15 11.96 0.04
CA THR A 90 7.96 11.54 1.43
C THR A 90 6.58 10.96 1.58
N VAL A 91 6.52 9.78 2.17
CA VAL A 91 5.27 9.18 2.64
C VAL A 91 5.15 9.49 4.12
N LEU A 92 4.01 10.03 4.54
CA LEU A 92 3.66 10.15 5.96
C LEU A 92 2.44 9.29 6.26
N ARG A 93 2.54 8.50 7.33
CA ARG A 93 1.41 7.76 7.90
C ARG A 93 1.26 8.17 9.34
N ALA A 94 0.06 8.54 9.79
CA ALA A 94 -0.18 8.93 11.17
C ALA A 94 -1.45 8.31 11.76
N CYS A 95 -1.41 8.02 13.06
CA CYS A 95 -2.56 7.60 13.85
C CYS A 95 -2.60 8.35 15.19
N VAL A 96 -3.79 8.43 15.78
CA VAL A 96 -3.99 8.88 17.16
C VAL A 96 -4.03 7.64 18.06
N LEU A 97 -3.18 7.64 19.09
CA LEU A 97 -3.21 6.59 20.11
C LEU A 97 -4.34 6.86 21.09
N SER A 98 -5.04 5.80 21.49
CA SER A 98 -5.93 5.85 22.64
C SER A 98 -5.14 5.60 23.93
N ASP A 99 -5.62 6.11 25.06
CA ASP A 99 -5.05 5.82 26.39
C ASP A 99 -5.36 4.38 26.87
N GLY A 100 -6.16 3.63 26.10
CA GLY A 100 -6.60 2.26 26.38
C GLY A 100 -5.98 1.23 25.44
N GLU A 101 -6.81 0.35 24.88
CA GLU A 101 -6.34 -0.72 24.01
C GLU A 101 -6.04 -0.25 22.58
N ARG A 102 -5.06 -0.90 21.94
CA ARG A 102 -4.63 -0.62 20.54
C ARG A 102 -5.79 -0.65 19.54
N GLU A 103 -6.82 -1.46 19.79
CA GLU A 103 -7.99 -1.57 18.92
C GLU A 103 -8.83 -0.28 18.82
N TYR A 104 -8.73 0.59 19.84
CA TYR A 104 -9.39 1.90 19.89
C TYR A 104 -8.54 3.04 19.31
N ASN A 105 -7.30 2.77 18.88
CA ASN A 105 -6.53 3.75 18.13
C ASN A 105 -7.29 4.17 16.86
N SER A 106 -7.05 5.41 16.43
CA SER A 106 -7.69 5.89 15.21
C SER A 106 -7.29 5.04 14.01
N ARG A 107 -8.06 5.14 12.93
CA ARG A 107 -7.58 4.72 11.62
C ARG A 107 -6.33 5.52 11.25
N ILE A 108 -5.48 4.93 10.41
CA ILE A 108 -4.26 5.57 9.92
C ILE A 108 -4.63 6.50 8.77
N THR A 109 -4.13 7.72 8.78
CA THR A 109 -4.19 8.60 7.61
C THR A 109 -2.83 8.58 6.92
N THR A 110 -2.83 8.28 5.63
CA THR A 110 -1.62 8.24 4.78
C THR A 110 -1.63 9.44 3.82
N ARG A 111 -0.44 10.00 3.57
CA ARG A 111 -0.18 11.04 2.58
C ARG A 111 1.14 10.78 1.86
N SER A 112 1.09 10.59 0.55
CA SER A 112 2.27 10.58 -0.32
C SER A 112 2.48 11.96 -0.94
N TYR A 113 3.60 12.59 -0.61
CA TYR A 113 4.06 13.82 -1.22
C TYR A 113 5.14 13.47 -2.23
N LEU A 114 4.87 13.69 -3.52
CA LEU A 114 5.76 13.30 -4.62
C LEU A 114 6.50 14.51 -5.18
N PHE A 115 7.82 14.43 -5.24
CA PHE A 115 8.67 15.44 -5.86
C PHE A 115 9.30 14.83 -7.11
N ILE A 116 8.90 15.31 -8.29
CA ILE A 116 9.34 14.70 -9.57
C ILE A 116 10.86 14.78 -9.71
N ASP A 117 11.50 15.86 -9.26
CA ASP A 117 12.95 16.01 -9.32
C ASP A 117 13.70 15.01 -8.44
N ASP A 118 13.12 14.62 -7.31
CA ASP A 118 13.65 13.56 -6.43
C ASP A 118 13.40 12.17 -7.02
N ILE A 119 12.22 11.93 -7.61
CA ILE A 119 11.92 10.68 -8.32
C ILE A 119 12.88 10.46 -9.49
N MET A 120 13.22 11.52 -10.24
CA MET A 120 14.17 11.44 -11.36
C MET A 120 15.61 11.10 -10.91
N GLN A 121 15.90 11.23 -9.61
CA GLN A 121 17.19 10.95 -9.00
C GLN A 121 17.13 9.71 -8.08
N GLN A 122 16.06 8.92 -8.15
CA GLN A 122 15.89 7.74 -7.32
C GLN A 122 17.05 6.75 -7.55
N SER A 123 17.84 6.51 -6.50
CA SER A 123 18.97 5.60 -6.54
C SER A 123 18.54 4.13 -6.63
N ASN A 124 19.45 3.25 -7.05
CA ASN A 124 19.23 1.81 -7.00
C ASN A 124 19.25 1.20 -5.58
N HIS A 125 19.62 1.98 -4.56
CA HIS A 125 19.68 1.52 -3.16
C HIS A 125 18.86 2.43 -2.24
N PRO A 126 17.54 2.52 -2.44
CA PRO A 126 16.70 3.33 -1.58
C PRO A 126 16.73 2.82 -0.13
N GLU A 127 16.74 3.74 0.83
CA GLU A 127 16.93 3.43 2.24
C GLU A 127 15.90 2.40 2.75
N GLY A 128 16.38 1.34 3.40
CA GLY A 128 15.55 0.28 3.98
C GLY A 128 14.92 -0.69 2.99
N TYR A 129 15.24 -0.62 1.70
CA TYR A 129 14.89 -1.66 0.73
C TYR A 129 16.03 -2.65 0.56
N PRO A 130 15.74 -3.94 0.30
CA PRO A 130 16.78 -4.97 0.15
C PRO A 130 17.40 -4.94 -1.26
N ASP A 131 18.70 -5.24 -1.36
CA ASP A 131 19.40 -5.36 -2.65
C ASP A 131 18.97 -6.58 -3.50
N LYS A 132 18.20 -7.49 -2.90
CA LYS A 132 17.72 -8.72 -3.53
C LYS A 132 16.26 -8.93 -3.14
N TRP A 133 15.42 -9.16 -4.14
CA TRP A 133 13.98 -9.37 -3.91
C TRP A 133 13.61 -10.80 -3.48
N GLY A 134 14.49 -11.78 -3.73
CA GLY A 134 14.30 -13.14 -3.26
C GLY A 134 14.82 -14.23 -4.22
N PRO A 135 14.96 -15.48 -3.75
CA PRO A 135 15.45 -16.60 -4.56
C PRO A 135 14.51 -16.92 -5.73
N TYR A 136 15.08 -17.34 -6.85
CA TYR A 136 14.29 -17.87 -7.96
C TYR A 136 13.65 -19.20 -7.57
N ALA A 137 12.44 -19.41 -8.07
CA ALA A 137 11.67 -20.61 -7.78
C ALA A 137 12.04 -21.76 -8.73
N GLN A 138 12.25 -21.47 -10.02
CA GLN A 138 12.42 -22.46 -11.09
C GLN A 138 13.87 -22.61 -11.58
N ARG A 139 14.80 -21.80 -11.07
CA ARG A 139 16.23 -21.89 -11.40
C ARG A 139 17.11 -21.55 -10.20
N SER A 140 18.40 -21.82 -10.32
CA SER A 140 19.39 -21.39 -9.32
C SER A 140 19.61 -19.87 -9.39
N GLY A 141 19.81 -19.23 -8.24
CA GLY A 141 20.10 -17.81 -8.12
C GLY A 141 19.02 -17.00 -7.38
N THR A 142 19.15 -15.68 -7.42
CA THR A 142 18.31 -14.72 -6.70
C THR A 142 17.99 -13.55 -7.62
N ALA A 143 16.75 -13.06 -7.53
CA ALA A 143 16.34 -11.83 -8.18
C ALA A 143 17.07 -10.65 -7.54
N LYS A 144 17.88 -9.93 -8.33
CA LYS A 144 18.48 -8.67 -7.91
C LYS A 144 17.42 -7.59 -7.92
N ALA A 145 17.49 -6.68 -6.96
CA ALA A 145 16.62 -5.53 -6.96
C ALA A 145 17.02 -4.53 -8.05
N ASP A 146 15.99 -3.89 -8.63
CA ASP A 146 16.11 -2.82 -9.60
C ASP A 146 15.12 -1.72 -9.22
N TYR A 147 15.64 -0.67 -8.58
CA TYR A 147 14.87 0.45 -8.06
C TYR A 147 15.19 1.76 -8.77
N GLU A 148 16.29 1.85 -9.51
CA GLU A 148 16.81 3.10 -10.02
C GLU A 148 15.89 3.73 -11.07
N MET A 149 15.77 5.07 -11.04
CA MET A 149 15.32 5.77 -12.24
C MET A 149 16.47 5.76 -13.24
N ASP A 150 16.27 5.13 -14.39
CA ASP A 150 17.29 5.02 -15.44
C ASP A 150 17.92 6.41 -15.75
N PRO A 151 19.21 6.62 -15.43
CA PRO A 151 19.89 7.90 -15.64
C PRO A 151 19.95 8.30 -17.12
N GLU A 152 19.88 7.35 -18.06
CA GLU A 152 19.86 7.65 -19.50
C GLU A 152 18.57 8.36 -19.91
N LEU A 153 17.47 8.13 -19.18
CA LEU A 153 16.20 8.81 -19.40
C LEU A 153 16.17 10.20 -18.78
N THR A 154 17.09 10.55 -17.89
CA THR A 154 17.11 11.86 -17.19
C THR A 154 18.34 12.71 -17.53
N ALA A 155 19.17 12.27 -18.48
CA ALA A 155 20.45 12.90 -18.80
C ALA A 155 20.34 14.36 -19.30
N THR A 156 19.36 14.68 -20.14
CA THR A 156 19.19 16.02 -20.73
C THR A 156 17.99 16.77 -20.16
N VAL A 157 18.01 18.10 -20.26
CA VAL A 157 16.87 18.96 -19.86
C VAL A 157 15.60 18.56 -20.61
N ALA A 158 15.68 18.35 -21.93
CA ALA A 158 14.54 17.98 -22.74
C ALA A 158 13.91 16.63 -22.31
N GLN A 159 14.73 15.65 -21.93
CA GLN A 159 14.23 14.37 -21.43
C GLN A 159 13.57 14.54 -20.05
N ARG A 160 14.18 15.30 -19.13
CA ARG A 160 13.59 15.61 -17.81
C ARG A 160 12.25 16.33 -17.95
N ASP A 161 12.15 17.29 -18.87
CA ASP A 161 10.89 17.98 -19.18
C ASP A 161 9.83 17.03 -19.74
N SER A 162 10.24 16.09 -20.59
CA SER A 162 9.35 15.06 -21.13
C SER A 162 8.83 14.12 -20.03
N ILE A 163 9.71 13.68 -19.11
CA ILE A 163 9.34 12.85 -17.97
C ILE A 163 8.37 13.59 -17.05
N ARG A 164 8.67 14.84 -16.72
CA ARG A 164 7.80 15.69 -15.89
C ARG A 164 6.41 15.83 -16.51
N LYS A 165 6.31 16.09 -17.81
CA LYS A 165 5.03 16.09 -18.54
C LYS A 165 4.32 14.74 -18.45
N GLY A 166 5.06 13.64 -18.59
CA GLY A 166 4.54 12.28 -18.45
C GLY A 166 3.89 12.02 -17.09
N PHE A 167 4.60 12.30 -16.00
CA PHE A 167 4.10 12.13 -14.62
C PHE A 167 2.83 12.94 -14.34
N LEU A 168 2.75 14.17 -14.89
CA LEU A 168 1.58 15.05 -14.70
C LEU A 168 0.41 14.72 -15.64
N SER A 169 0.64 13.95 -16.70
CA SER A 169 -0.38 13.61 -17.70
C SER A 169 -1.23 12.38 -17.36
N LEU A 170 -0.81 11.60 -16.36
CA LEU A 170 -1.45 10.33 -16.00
C LEU A 170 -1.94 10.34 -14.55
N PRO A 171 -3.07 9.67 -14.27
CA PRO A 171 -3.47 9.36 -12.91
C PRO A 171 -2.38 8.54 -12.19
N VAL A 172 -2.18 8.85 -10.92
CA VAL A 172 -1.21 8.18 -10.05
C VAL A 172 -1.94 7.26 -9.09
N VAL A 173 -1.35 6.10 -8.88
CA VAL A 173 -1.71 5.17 -7.81
C VAL A 173 -0.49 5.02 -6.90
N SER A 174 -0.52 5.64 -5.72
CA SER A 174 0.50 5.41 -4.68
C SER A 174 0.08 4.24 -3.81
N VAL A 175 0.95 3.25 -3.66
CA VAL A 175 0.71 2.05 -2.85
C VAL A 175 1.72 2.04 -1.71
N VAL A 176 1.24 2.15 -0.48
CA VAL A 176 2.06 2.33 0.72
C VAL A 176 1.80 1.20 1.72
N THR A 177 2.85 0.48 2.06
CA THR A 177 2.80 -0.62 3.03
C THR A 177 4.14 -0.77 3.73
N ASP A 178 4.19 -1.61 4.76
CA ASP A 178 5.45 -2.00 5.40
C ASP A 178 6.32 -2.75 4.38
N LYS A 179 7.61 -2.39 4.27
CA LYS A 179 8.52 -3.04 3.33
C LYS A 179 8.66 -4.54 3.61
N GLY A 180 8.60 -4.96 4.86
CA GLY A 180 8.62 -6.37 5.27
C GLY A 180 7.43 -7.15 4.72
N TYR A 181 6.25 -6.50 4.60
CA TYR A 181 5.09 -7.13 3.97
C TYR A 181 5.29 -7.45 2.49
N ILE A 182 6.22 -6.79 1.81
CA ILE A 182 6.59 -7.12 0.44
C ILE A 182 7.79 -8.05 0.42
N PHE A 183 8.88 -7.72 1.12
CA PHE A 183 10.20 -8.32 0.89
C PHE A 183 10.71 -9.23 2.01
N ASN A 184 9.97 -9.47 3.09
CA ASN A 184 10.40 -10.44 4.11
C ASN A 184 10.51 -11.85 3.49
N HIS A 185 11.63 -12.53 3.74
CA HIS A 185 11.91 -13.89 3.26
C HIS A 185 11.55 -14.98 4.28
N GLU A 186 10.79 -14.66 5.32
CA GLU A 186 10.19 -15.65 6.19
C GLU A 186 9.02 -16.34 5.48
N ASN A 187 9.05 -17.67 5.47
CA ASN A 187 7.93 -18.48 5.00
C ASN A 187 6.83 -18.56 6.07
N ASP A 188 6.24 -17.41 6.37
CA ASP A 188 5.11 -17.27 7.27
C ASP A 188 3.97 -16.56 6.55
N ALA A 189 2.78 -17.11 6.66
CA ALA A 189 1.64 -16.64 5.90
C ALA A 189 1.11 -15.28 6.42
N GLU A 190 1.39 -14.92 7.67
CA GLU A 190 0.98 -13.66 8.30
C GLU A 190 2.11 -12.59 8.25
N THR A 191 3.37 -12.98 8.51
CA THR A 191 4.51 -12.04 8.64
C THR A 191 5.43 -12.02 7.41
N GLY A 192 5.40 -13.05 6.58
CA GLY A 192 6.25 -13.18 5.39
C GLY A 192 5.93 -12.16 4.30
N GLY A 193 6.90 -11.85 3.46
CA GLY A 193 6.76 -10.91 2.36
C GLY A 193 6.04 -11.51 1.16
N ILE A 194 5.11 -10.78 0.56
CA ILE A 194 4.34 -11.32 -0.58
C ILE A 194 5.10 -11.31 -1.90
N TYR A 195 6.32 -10.75 -2.00
CA TYR A 195 7.00 -10.60 -3.28
C TYR A 195 7.36 -11.95 -3.93
N ILE A 196 7.83 -12.92 -3.14
CA ILE A 196 8.15 -14.28 -3.61
C ILE A 196 7.19 -15.36 -3.08
N TYR A 197 6.47 -15.09 -1.99
CA TYR A 197 5.53 -16.05 -1.41
C TYR A 197 4.11 -15.79 -1.89
N THR A 198 3.48 -16.81 -2.47
CA THR A 198 2.21 -16.67 -3.18
C THR A 198 1.27 -17.85 -2.91
N ASP A 199 -0.03 -17.57 -2.84
CA ASP A 199 -1.12 -18.55 -2.83
C ASP A 199 -1.98 -18.42 -4.10
N PRO A 200 -2.50 -19.49 -4.73
CA PRO A 200 -2.37 -20.93 -4.41
C PRO A 200 -1.12 -21.62 -5.00
N PRO A 201 -0.84 -22.87 -4.59
CA PRO A 201 0.25 -23.69 -5.14
C PRO A 201 -0.01 -23.93 -6.62
N THR A 202 0.44 -23.00 -7.44
CA THR A 202 0.99 -23.44 -8.70
C THR A 202 2.24 -24.23 -8.30
N GLY A 203 2.43 -25.47 -8.77
CA GLY A 203 3.62 -26.30 -8.48
C GLY A 203 4.95 -25.72 -8.99
N TYR A 204 5.03 -24.39 -9.09
CA TYR A 204 6.07 -23.55 -9.63
C TYR A 204 6.77 -22.70 -8.55
N THR A 205 6.25 -22.63 -7.31
CA THR A 205 6.92 -21.98 -6.17
C THR A 205 7.53 -23.04 -5.25
N LYS A 206 8.76 -22.80 -4.75
CA LYS A 206 9.45 -23.73 -3.81
C LYS A 206 8.72 -23.90 -2.47
N VAL A 207 7.81 -22.99 -2.16
CA VAL A 207 6.98 -23.03 -0.96
C VAL A 207 5.54 -23.32 -1.41
N GLN A 208 4.99 -24.41 -0.88
CA GLN A 208 3.56 -24.71 -0.98
C GLN A 208 2.86 -24.02 0.18
N VAL A 209 1.89 -23.15 -0.14
CA VAL A 209 1.02 -22.59 0.89
C VAL A 209 -0.33 -23.29 0.81
N ASN A 210 -0.69 -24.00 1.87
CA ASN A 210 -1.96 -24.68 2.02
C ASN A 210 -3.08 -23.73 2.51
N ASP A 211 -3.20 -22.50 1.99
CA ASP A 211 -4.23 -21.56 2.46
C ASP A 211 -4.78 -20.63 1.36
N PRO A 212 -5.98 -20.91 0.81
CA PRO A 212 -6.49 -20.37 -0.45
C PRO A 212 -7.10 -18.95 -0.42
N GLY A 213 -6.78 -18.06 0.53
CA GLY A 213 -7.04 -16.65 0.19
C GLY A 213 -7.06 -15.53 1.21
N THR A 214 -6.76 -15.76 2.47
CA THR A 214 -6.75 -14.65 3.46
C THR A 214 -5.40 -14.33 4.06
N LYS A 215 -4.48 -15.32 4.15
CA LYS A 215 -3.22 -15.12 4.84
C LYS A 215 -2.24 -14.25 4.04
N TRP A 216 -2.14 -14.43 2.73
CA TRP A 216 -1.25 -13.62 1.86
C TRP A 216 -1.85 -12.27 1.42
N LEU A 217 -2.61 -11.62 2.30
CA LEU A 217 -3.02 -10.22 2.11
C LEU A 217 -2.26 -9.37 3.12
N ARG A 218 -1.69 -8.26 2.64
CA ARG A 218 -0.92 -7.35 3.48
C ARG A 218 -1.65 -6.02 3.66
N PRO A 219 -1.83 -5.52 4.91
CA PRO A 219 -2.38 -4.19 5.15
C PRO A 219 -1.64 -3.14 4.31
N THR A 220 -2.38 -2.32 3.56
CA THR A 220 -1.81 -1.39 2.60
C THR A 220 -2.71 -0.17 2.48
N SER A 221 -2.11 1.01 2.41
CA SER A 221 -2.80 2.23 2.04
C SER A 221 -2.64 2.46 0.54
N VAL A 222 -3.71 2.86 -0.12
CA VAL A 222 -3.67 3.27 -1.53
C VAL A 222 -4.20 4.68 -1.68
N GLU A 223 -3.52 5.47 -2.51
CA GLU A 223 -3.92 6.81 -2.87
C GLU A 223 -4.07 6.90 -4.39
N PHE A 224 -5.25 7.33 -4.84
CA PHE A 224 -5.53 7.62 -6.24
C PHE A 224 -5.63 9.12 -6.39
N PHE A 225 -4.76 9.70 -7.19
CA PHE A 225 -4.86 11.12 -7.50
C PHE A 225 -4.48 11.42 -8.93
N ASP A 226 -5.07 12.47 -9.47
CA ASP A 226 -4.82 12.92 -10.82
C ASP A 226 -4.77 14.44 -10.84
N ALA A 227 -3.64 14.98 -11.27
CA ALA A 227 -3.44 16.42 -11.39
C ALA A 227 -4.38 17.06 -12.42
N ALA A 228 -4.81 16.30 -13.44
CA ALA A 228 -5.65 16.81 -14.51
C ALA A 228 -7.14 16.85 -14.13
N SER A 229 -7.68 15.77 -13.55
CA SER A 229 -9.10 15.70 -13.17
C SER A 229 -9.40 16.22 -11.75
N GLY A 230 -8.38 16.42 -10.91
CA GLY A 230 -8.56 16.77 -9.50
C GLY A 230 -9.03 15.61 -8.63
N LEU A 231 -9.05 14.38 -9.16
CA LEU A 231 -9.28 13.17 -8.37
C LEU A 231 -8.25 13.13 -7.22
N SER A 232 -8.71 12.88 -6.00
CA SER A 232 -7.84 12.71 -4.82
C SER A 232 -8.57 11.86 -3.78
N ILE A 233 -8.13 10.62 -3.62
CA ILE A 233 -8.76 9.63 -2.75
C ILE A 233 -7.68 8.83 -2.04
N GLN A 234 -7.85 8.63 -0.75
CA GLN A 234 -7.07 7.68 0.03
C GLN A 234 -8.00 6.60 0.60
N ALA A 235 -7.56 5.34 0.59
CA ALA A 235 -8.26 4.23 1.19
C ALA A 235 -7.27 3.17 1.69
N ASP A 236 -7.60 2.52 2.80
CA ASP A 236 -6.86 1.34 3.27
C ASP A 236 -7.52 0.06 2.74
N CYS A 237 -6.67 -0.90 2.37
CA CYS A 237 -7.06 -2.16 1.74
C CYS A 237 -6.02 -3.26 2.02
N GLY A 238 -6.31 -4.47 1.56
CA GLY A 238 -5.33 -5.56 1.51
C GLY A 238 -4.64 -5.60 0.15
N LEU A 239 -3.34 -5.79 0.13
CA LEU A 239 -2.55 -6.02 -1.07
C LEU A 239 -2.22 -7.51 -1.20
N ARG A 240 -2.44 -8.06 -2.40
CA ARG A 240 -2.13 -9.45 -2.74
C ARG A 240 -1.45 -9.52 -4.10
N LEU A 241 -0.53 -10.46 -4.30
CA LEU A 241 -0.04 -10.74 -5.65
C LEU A 241 -1.14 -11.28 -6.57
N HIS A 242 -1.05 -10.93 -7.85
CA HIS A 242 -1.99 -11.34 -8.88
C HIS A 242 -1.28 -12.05 -10.04
N GLY A 243 -1.97 -13.05 -10.60
CA GLY A 243 -1.48 -13.86 -11.72
C GLY A 243 -0.96 -15.24 -11.29
N GLY A 244 -0.20 -15.87 -12.19
CA GLY A 244 0.38 -17.21 -12.00
C GLY A 244 1.88 -17.15 -12.17
N HIS A 245 2.35 -17.37 -13.40
CA HIS A 245 3.77 -17.27 -13.78
C HIS A 245 4.35 -15.85 -13.70
N SER A 246 3.50 -14.84 -13.86
CA SER A 246 3.86 -13.41 -13.74
C SER A 246 4.29 -12.99 -12.33
N ARG A 247 4.16 -13.89 -11.35
CA ARG A 247 4.56 -13.69 -9.95
C ARG A 247 5.98 -14.21 -9.66
N LEU A 248 6.62 -14.82 -10.66
CA LEU A 248 7.96 -15.35 -10.54
C LEU A 248 8.95 -14.28 -10.99
N PRO A 249 9.88 -13.83 -10.15
CA PRO A 249 10.78 -12.74 -10.51
C PRO A 249 11.77 -13.13 -11.62
N GLU A 250 12.06 -14.43 -11.82
CA GLU A 250 12.81 -14.90 -12.99
C GLU A 250 12.07 -14.73 -14.33
N LYS A 251 10.75 -14.53 -14.31
CA LYS A 251 9.91 -14.37 -15.50
C LYS A 251 9.39 -12.94 -15.67
N SER A 252 9.02 -12.28 -14.57
CA SER A 252 8.57 -10.89 -14.58
C SER A 252 9.06 -10.17 -13.32
N PRO A 253 10.04 -9.26 -13.41
CA PRO A 253 10.48 -8.49 -12.24
C PRO A 253 9.42 -7.49 -11.76
N LYS A 254 8.51 -7.06 -12.65
CA LYS A 254 7.37 -6.19 -12.32
C LYS A 254 6.12 -7.03 -12.10
N HIS A 255 5.72 -7.17 -10.84
CA HIS A 255 4.56 -7.99 -10.48
C HIS A 255 3.23 -7.24 -10.63
N SER A 256 2.18 -8.01 -10.92
CA SER A 256 0.80 -7.52 -10.83
C SER A 256 0.30 -7.70 -9.40
N PHE A 257 -0.50 -6.75 -8.93
CA PHE A 257 -1.11 -6.79 -7.61
C PHE A 257 -2.63 -6.67 -7.68
N ARG A 258 -3.31 -7.19 -6.68
CA ARG A 258 -4.74 -7.00 -6.45
C ARG A 258 -4.92 -6.25 -5.12
N LEU A 259 -5.56 -5.10 -5.20
CA LEU A 259 -6.11 -4.37 -4.06
C LEU A 259 -7.45 -5.01 -3.70
N VAL A 260 -7.64 -5.32 -2.41
CA VAL A 260 -8.81 -6.02 -1.87
C VAL A 260 -9.40 -5.18 -0.75
N PHE A 261 -10.58 -4.59 -0.95
CA PHE A 261 -11.25 -3.76 0.04
C PHE A 261 -12.05 -4.64 1.01
N LYS A 262 -11.74 -4.55 2.30
CA LYS A 262 -12.37 -5.32 3.38
C LYS A 262 -12.48 -4.47 4.64
N GLU A 263 -13.52 -4.75 5.42
CA GLU A 263 -13.85 -4.01 6.65
C GLU A 263 -12.71 -4.00 7.68
N LYS A 264 -11.98 -5.12 7.78
CA LYS A 264 -10.80 -5.20 8.66
C LYS A 264 -9.73 -4.15 8.38
N TYR A 265 -9.58 -3.71 7.12
CA TYR A 265 -8.60 -2.68 6.75
C TYR A 265 -9.18 -1.27 6.80
N GLY A 266 -10.47 -1.13 6.47
CA GLY A 266 -11.14 0.17 6.40
C GLY A 266 -12.51 0.02 5.75
N LYS A 267 -12.81 0.85 4.75
CA LYS A 267 -14.10 0.75 4.05
C LYS A 267 -14.18 -0.56 3.27
N LYS A 268 -15.28 -1.30 3.45
CA LYS A 268 -15.56 -2.58 2.76
C LYS A 268 -15.54 -2.48 1.22
N LYS A 269 -15.81 -1.31 0.66
CA LYS A 269 -15.75 -1.04 -0.78
C LYS A 269 -15.11 0.32 -1.02
N LEU A 270 -14.30 0.43 -2.06
CA LEU A 270 -13.89 1.73 -2.56
C LEU A 270 -15.08 2.38 -3.28
N LYS A 271 -15.50 3.55 -2.81
CA LYS A 271 -16.52 4.38 -3.45
C LYS A 271 -15.81 5.51 -4.19
N ALA A 272 -15.49 5.28 -5.45
CA ALA A 272 -14.69 6.19 -6.27
C ALA A 272 -15.05 6.07 -7.74
N ASN A 273 -14.96 7.17 -8.47
CA ASN A 273 -15.12 7.17 -9.92
C ASN A 273 -13.77 7.14 -10.65
N ILE A 274 -13.00 6.07 -10.46
CA ILE A 274 -11.63 5.97 -10.99
C ILE A 274 -11.57 5.45 -12.44
N PHE A 275 -12.68 4.98 -13.00
CA PHE A 275 -12.76 4.42 -14.37
C PHE A 275 -13.77 5.18 -15.26
N GLY A 276 -14.20 6.37 -14.84
CA GLY A 276 -15.17 7.19 -15.57
C GLY A 276 -16.64 6.88 -15.24
N GLU A 277 -17.51 7.84 -15.51
CA GLU A 277 -18.90 7.90 -15.01
C GLU A 277 -19.77 6.68 -15.36
N THR A 278 -19.45 5.97 -16.45
CA THR A 278 -20.21 4.81 -16.94
C THR A 278 -19.84 3.50 -16.25
N GLN A 279 -18.79 3.50 -15.41
CA GLN A 279 -18.26 2.29 -14.77
C GLN A 279 -18.73 2.12 -13.33
N ALA A 280 -18.39 0.96 -12.75
CA ALA A 280 -18.74 0.63 -11.37
C ALA A 280 -18.13 1.63 -10.37
N LYS A 281 -19.00 2.31 -9.61
CA LYS A 281 -18.62 3.31 -8.58
C LYS A 281 -18.36 2.70 -7.19
N LYS A 282 -18.51 1.38 -7.06
CA LYS A 282 -18.31 0.61 -5.82
C LYS A 282 -17.47 -0.62 -6.15
N LEU A 283 -16.23 -0.63 -5.72
CA LEU A 283 -15.26 -1.65 -6.09
C LEU A 283 -14.86 -2.47 -4.87
N ASP A 284 -14.96 -3.80 -4.98
CA ASP A 284 -14.45 -4.74 -3.98
C ASP A 284 -12.95 -5.04 -4.21
N ASN A 285 -12.52 -5.00 -5.48
CA ASN A 285 -11.14 -5.26 -5.86
C ASN A 285 -10.72 -4.35 -7.02
N ILE A 286 -9.43 -4.04 -7.08
CA ILE A 286 -8.77 -3.41 -8.24
C ILE A 286 -7.52 -4.23 -8.55
N VAL A 287 -7.27 -4.50 -9.82
CA VAL A 287 -6.04 -5.18 -10.26
C VAL A 287 -5.09 -4.14 -10.87
N LEU A 288 -3.92 -4.00 -10.27
CA LEU A 288 -2.78 -3.26 -10.81
C LEU A 288 -2.00 -4.23 -11.70
N ARG A 289 -2.26 -4.16 -13.01
CA ARG A 289 -1.71 -5.11 -13.99
C ARG A 289 -0.36 -4.63 -14.52
N ALA A 290 0.66 -5.46 -14.35
CA ALA A 290 1.98 -5.29 -14.96
C ALA A 290 2.12 -6.00 -16.32
N GLY A 291 1.19 -6.91 -16.63
CA GLY A 291 1.21 -7.74 -17.84
C GLY A 291 2.18 -8.93 -17.72
N PHE A 292 2.00 -9.95 -18.56
CA PHE A 292 2.95 -11.06 -18.69
C PHE A 292 2.74 -11.83 -20.01
N CYS A 293 1.65 -12.59 -20.12
CA CYS A 293 1.30 -13.29 -21.36
C CYS A 293 0.97 -12.26 -22.44
N ASN A 294 1.40 -12.50 -23.67
CA ASN A 294 1.22 -11.57 -24.79
C ASN A 294 1.66 -10.14 -24.41
N THR A 295 2.89 -10.01 -23.95
CA THR A 295 3.53 -8.71 -23.69
C THR A 295 4.96 -8.72 -24.22
N TRP A 296 5.52 -7.52 -24.42
CA TRP A 296 6.88 -7.35 -24.96
C TRP A 296 7.98 -7.90 -24.04
N ILE A 297 7.69 -8.11 -22.74
CA ILE A 297 8.62 -8.71 -21.77
C ILE A 297 8.64 -10.25 -21.80
N HIS A 298 7.73 -10.89 -22.55
CA HIS A 298 7.61 -12.35 -22.53
C HIS A 298 8.79 -13.04 -23.22
N ALA A 299 9.21 -14.21 -22.70
CA ALA A 299 10.35 -14.94 -23.25
C ALA A 299 10.09 -15.53 -24.66
N ASN A 300 8.83 -15.91 -24.95
CA ASN A 300 8.42 -16.45 -26.24
C ASN A 300 8.17 -15.32 -27.26
N ASN A 301 8.83 -15.41 -28.43
CA ASN A 301 8.71 -14.44 -29.52
C ASN A 301 7.30 -14.30 -30.08
N THR A 302 6.56 -15.41 -30.22
CA THR A 302 5.19 -15.39 -30.73
C THR A 302 4.28 -14.59 -29.82
N GLU A 303 4.42 -14.74 -28.51
CA GLU A 303 3.63 -13.95 -27.55
C GLU A 303 4.01 -12.47 -27.57
N ARG A 304 5.30 -12.14 -27.72
CA ARG A 304 5.71 -10.73 -27.89
C ARG A 304 5.05 -10.09 -29.11
N ASN A 305 4.96 -10.82 -30.22
CA ASN A 305 4.33 -10.34 -31.45
C ASN A 305 2.80 -10.19 -31.32
N LEU A 306 2.17 -10.91 -30.39
CA LEU A 306 0.73 -10.84 -30.12
C LEU A 306 0.39 -9.85 -28.99
N ALA A 307 1.31 -8.95 -28.64
CA ALA A 307 1.17 -8.13 -27.45
C ALA A 307 -0.15 -7.32 -27.44
N ALA A 308 -0.98 -7.56 -26.41
CA ALA A 308 -2.28 -6.94 -26.28
C ALA A 308 -2.51 -6.47 -24.83
N TYR A 309 -2.61 -5.15 -24.63
CA TYR A 309 -2.77 -4.56 -23.29
C TYR A 309 -4.16 -4.79 -22.68
N THR A 310 -5.17 -5.15 -23.48
CA THR A 310 -6.56 -5.27 -23.06
C THR A 310 -7.06 -6.69 -22.85
N ARG A 311 -6.26 -7.72 -23.18
CA ARG A 311 -6.68 -9.13 -23.06
C ARG A 311 -5.75 -9.91 -22.13
N ASP A 312 -6.34 -10.74 -21.28
CA ASP A 312 -5.62 -11.84 -20.61
C ASP A 312 -6.14 -13.13 -21.22
N THR A 313 -5.24 -13.94 -21.76
CA THR A 313 -5.57 -15.32 -22.13
C THR A 313 -5.32 -16.18 -20.91
N TRP A 314 -6.41 -16.71 -20.34
CA TRP A 314 -6.38 -17.69 -19.27
C TRP A 314 -5.91 -19.05 -19.78
#